data_AF-A0A8H5QAU4-F1
#
_entry.id   AF-A0A8H5QAU4-F1
#
_cell.length_a   1.000
_cell.length_b   1.000
_cell.length_c   1.000
_cell.angle_alpha   90.00
_cell.angle_beta   90.00
_cell.angle_gamma   90.00
#
_symmetry.space_group_name_H-M   'P 1'
#
loop_
_entity.id
_entity.type
_entity.pdbx_description
1 polymer ?
#
loop_
_entity_poly.entity_id
_entity_poly.type
_entity_poly.pdbx_seq_one_letter_code
_entity_poly.pdbx_strand_id
1 'polypeptide(L)'
;MTASTDESNTPALNYRIGKAIHLKICTSNQKQTELHVEIKQQKRPWTLSCGMSVELQDASDSETISETLRNQSEAFLKMFDRRFAEQIRQDNGIDTWSADIEQKFLTALASGKAEEFLCKLQTMPNFQRDTEDDWDAAENEVYLAAKLRKCFTSEIATYNHLREYQGKVIPRFLASVVLDMLSSNAALTTQQQELYKQQGILLQYLPGFSLSTLADNAPESSWQAIVDQAIQIVHVLGDHDILNADVRPDNFIVVPKDDTYQVFMIDFGQCRFRREDESDAEWGRAKWRQDEEGAVGYVMKSRLKKVGFELKFEPSWRYLAWAPGEDD
;
A
#
# COMPACT_ATOMS: atom_id res chain seq x y z
N MET A 1 32.95 -37.33 -14.15
CA MET A 1 32.15 -37.14 -12.91
C MET A 1 32.03 -35.65 -12.67
N THR A 2 31.03 -35.03 -13.28
CA THR A 2 30.73 -33.61 -13.16
C THR A 2 29.60 -33.48 -12.15
N ALA A 3 29.90 -32.83 -11.02
CA ALA A 3 28.94 -32.60 -9.95
C ALA A 3 27.85 -31.65 -10.43
N SER A 4 26.63 -32.19 -10.47
CA SER A 4 25.37 -31.47 -10.61
C SER A 4 25.21 -30.55 -9.41
N THR A 5 25.29 -29.23 -9.62
CA THR A 5 24.81 -28.25 -8.65
C THR A 5 23.30 -28.25 -8.71
N ASP A 6 22.70 -28.87 -7.71
CA ASP A 6 21.27 -28.92 -7.47
C ASP A 6 20.72 -27.49 -7.32
N GLU A 7 19.92 -27.04 -8.29
CA GLU A 7 19.12 -25.80 -8.23
C GLU A 7 17.91 -25.98 -7.27
N SER A 8 18.16 -26.48 -6.07
CA SER A 8 17.10 -26.74 -5.09
C SER A 8 16.98 -25.57 -4.09
N ASN A 9 15.86 -24.85 -4.19
CA ASN A 9 15.20 -24.08 -3.12
C ASN A 9 15.69 -22.68 -2.73
N THR A 10 16.14 -21.86 -3.68
CA THR A 10 16.01 -20.40 -3.50
C THR A 10 14.63 -20.00 -4.05
N PRO A 11 13.71 -19.37 -3.29
CA PRO A 11 12.46 -18.86 -3.87
C PRO A 11 12.81 -17.79 -4.90
N ALA A 12 12.88 -18.22 -6.16
CA ALA A 12 13.30 -17.42 -7.29
C ALA A 12 12.30 -16.27 -7.49
N LEU A 13 12.65 -15.09 -6.95
CA LEU A 13 12.06 -13.77 -7.18
C LEU A 13 10.69 -13.86 -7.86
N ASN A 14 9.64 -14.02 -7.05
CA ASN A 14 8.29 -14.33 -7.54
C ASN A 14 7.73 -13.29 -8.51
N TYR A 15 8.26 -12.06 -8.51
CA TYR A 15 7.65 -10.93 -9.19
C TYR A 15 8.35 -10.48 -10.49
N ARG A 16 8.94 -11.39 -11.28
CA ARG A 16 9.63 -11.00 -12.55
C ARG A 16 8.63 -10.65 -13.67
N ILE A 17 8.98 -9.68 -14.52
CA ILE A 17 8.19 -9.35 -15.72
C ILE A 17 8.09 -10.59 -16.64
N GLY A 18 6.89 -10.84 -17.18
CA GLY A 18 6.55 -12.00 -18.01
C GLY A 18 6.32 -13.30 -17.21
N LYS A 19 6.43 -13.27 -15.88
CA LYS A 19 6.14 -14.44 -15.03
C LYS A 19 4.67 -14.44 -14.64
N ALA A 20 4.02 -15.58 -14.82
CA ALA A 20 2.70 -15.84 -14.25
C ALA A 20 2.82 -16.15 -12.76
N ILE A 21 1.90 -15.59 -11.97
CA ILE A 21 1.77 -15.86 -10.55
C ILE A 21 0.37 -16.39 -10.24
N HIS A 22 0.32 -17.32 -9.30
CA HIS A 22 -0.90 -17.99 -8.87
C HIS A 22 -1.41 -17.32 -7.60
N LEU A 23 -2.60 -16.74 -7.67
CA LEU A 23 -3.22 -16.01 -6.58
C LEU A 23 -4.52 -16.70 -6.16
N LYS A 24 -4.84 -16.60 -4.88
CA LYS A 24 -6.12 -17.05 -4.33
C LYS A 24 -6.92 -15.84 -3.88
N ILE A 25 -8.11 -15.65 -4.46
CA ILE A 25 -9.03 -14.59 -4.06
C ILE A 25 -9.64 -14.95 -2.71
N CYS A 26 -9.53 -14.02 -1.75
CA CYS A 26 -10.12 -14.16 -0.44
C CYS A 26 -11.59 -13.72 -0.46
N THR A 27 -12.52 -14.69 -0.45
CA THR A 27 -13.96 -14.40 -0.30
C THR A 27 -14.43 -14.77 1.10
N SER A 28 -15.48 -14.09 1.58
CA SER A 28 -16.13 -14.39 2.87
C SER A 28 -16.70 -15.81 2.96
N ASN A 29 -16.88 -16.48 1.82
CA ASN A 29 -17.65 -17.72 1.70
C ASN A 29 -16.78 -18.99 1.66
N GLN A 30 -15.51 -18.92 2.12
CA GLN A 30 -14.55 -20.04 2.17
C GLN A 30 -14.21 -20.74 0.84
N LYS A 31 -14.92 -20.45 -0.26
CA LYS A 31 -14.49 -20.83 -1.61
C LYS A 31 -13.34 -19.93 -2.04
N GLN A 32 -12.13 -20.49 -2.02
CA GLN A 32 -10.96 -19.87 -2.65
C GLN A 32 -11.13 -20.02 -4.16
N THR A 33 -11.13 -18.88 -4.86
CA THR A 33 -11.09 -18.87 -6.33
C THR A 33 -9.64 -18.63 -6.74
N GLU A 34 -9.11 -19.51 -7.56
CA GLU A 34 -7.77 -19.35 -8.13
C GLU A 34 -7.81 -18.30 -9.24
N LEU A 35 -6.75 -17.50 -9.31
CA LEU A 35 -6.57 -16.45 -10.29
C LEU A 35 -5.12 -16.47 -10.77
N HIS A 36 -4.93 -16.65 -12.06
CA HIS A 36 -3.63 -16.54 -12.70
C HIS A 36 -3.48 -15.14 -13.30
N VAL A 37 -2.36 -14.50 -12.98
CA VAL A 37 -2.02 -13.19 -13.52
C VAL A 37 -0.60 -13.16 -14.02
N GLU A 38 -0.35 -12.47 -15.13
CA GLU A 38 0.99 -12.27 -15.70
C GLU A 38 1.50 -10.88 -15.38
N ILE A 39 2.73 -10.78 -14.87
CA ILE A 39 3.34 -9.49 -14.53
C ILE A 39 3.80 -8.77 -15.79
N LYS A 40 3.16 -7.67 -16.15
CA LYS A 40 3.53 -6.84 -17.32
C LYS A 40 4.59 -5.81 -16.98
N GLN A 41 4.46 -5.15 -15.83
CA GLN A 41 5.39 -4.10 -15.39
C GLN A 41 5.53 -4.11 -13.86
N GLN A 42 6.74 -3.81 -13.38
CA GLN A 42 6.98 -3.48 -11.99
C GLN A 42 6.97 -1.95 -11.81
N LYS A 43 6.33 -1.45 -10.76
CA LYS A 43 6.45 -0.06 -10.32
C LYS A 43 7.46 -0.01 -9.17
N ARG A 44 8.65 0.50 -9.44
CA ARG A 44 9.76 0.65 -8.47
C ARG A 44 9.95 2.11 -8.09
N PRO A 45 10.54 2.40 -6.90
CA PRO A 45 10.99 1.46 -5.87
C PRO A 45 9.84 0.78 -5.11
N TRP A 46 10.09 -0.37 -4.51
CA TRP A 46 9.10 -1.07 -3.67
C TRP A 46 9.23 -0.61 -2.23
N THR A 47 8.26 0.19 -1.79
CA THR A 47 8.35 0.87 -0.50
C THR A 47 7.81 -0.01 0.63
N LEU A 48 6.50 0.06 0.86
CA LEU A 48 5.72 -0.78 1.76
C LEU A 48 4.98 -1.90 1.01
N SER A 49 5.14 -1.99 -0.31
CA SER A 49 4.50 -3.02 -1.12
C SER A 49 5.17 -3.14 -2.49
N CYS A 50 4.97 -4.30 -3.12
CA CYS A 50 5.35 -4.54 -4.50
C CYS A 50 4.17 -4.15 -5.41
N GLY A 51 4.28 -2.99 -6.06
CA GLY A 51 3.31 -2.54 -7.06
C GLY A 51 3.64 -3.08 -8.45
N MET A 52 2.65 -3.66 -9.12
CA MET A 52 2.80 -4.27 -10.45
C MET A 52 1.54 -4.01 -11.30
N SER A 53 1.71 -3.80 -12.61
CA SER A 53 0.59 -3.98 -13.54
C SER A 53 0.59 -5.43 -14.02
N VAL A 54 -0.59 -6.03 -14.02
CA VAL A 54 -0.78 -7.44 -14.34
C VAL A 54 -1.89 -7.63 -15.36
N GLU A 55 -1.72 -8.62 -16.22
CA GLU A 55 -2.77 -9.10 -17.13
C GLU A 55 -3.49 -10.28 -16.49
N LEU A 56 -4.82 -10.29 -16.55
CA LEU A 56 -5.66 -11.33 -15.97
C LEU A 56 -5.87 -12.44 -17.02
N GLN A 57 -5.44 -13.68 -16.73
CA GLN A 57 -5.51 -14.77 -17.72
C GLN A 57 -6.84 -15.56 -17.68
N ASP A 58 -7.41 -15.78 -16.49
CA ASP A 58 -8.58 -16.66 -16.31
C ASP A 58 -9.83 -15.96 -15.76
N ALA A 59 -9.90 -14.62 -15.82
CA ALA A 59 -10.98 -13.88 -15.18
C ALA A 59 -12.35 -14.09 -15.88
N SER A 60 -12.39 -14.40 -17.17
CA SER A 60 -13.65 -14.50 -17.95
C SER A 60 -14.47 -15.75 -17.65
N ASP A 61 -13.83 -16.85 -17.28
CA ASP A 61 -14.44 -18.19 -17.28
C ASP A 61 -14.92 -18.63 -15.89
N SER A 62 -14.73 -17.78 -14.88
CA SER A 62 -15.03 -18.08 -13.49
C SER A 62 -16.32 -17.40 -13.01
N GLU A 63 -17.39 -18.18 -12.85
CA GLU A 63 -18.68 -17.71 -12.30
C GLU A 63 -18.54 -17.15 -10.88
N THR A 64 -17.48 -17.52 -10.15
CA THR A 64 -17.23 -17.10 -8.75
C THR A 64 -16.52 -15.75 -8.62
N ILE A 65 -16.01 -15.19 -9.71
CA ILE A 65 -15.34 -13.88 -9.71
C ILE A 65 -16.38 -12.75 -9.88
N SER A 66 -16.15 -11.60 -9.22
CA SER A 66 -17.05 -10.45 -9.35
C SER A 66 -17.13 -9.97 -10.80
N GLU A 67 -18.31 -9.55 -11.26
CA GLU A 67 -18.52 -9.05 -12.62
C GLU A 67 -17.57 -7.90 -12.97
N THR A 68 -17.26 -7.04 -12.00
CA THR A 68 -16.27 -5.97 -12.14
C THR A 68 -14.90 -6.49 -12.53
N LEU A 69 -14.43 -7.60 -11.92
CA LEU A 69 -13.13 -8.19 -12.21
C LEU A 69 -13.13 -8.98 -13.53
N ARG A 70 -14.26 -9.62 -13.91
CA ARG A 70 -14.39 -10.30 -15.21
C ARG A 70 -14.26 -9.36 -16.41
N ASN A 71 -14.66 -8.10 -16.23
CA ASN A 71 -14.62 -7.08 -17.28
C ASN A 71 -13.27 -6.35 -17.35
N GLN A 72 -12.25 -6.76 -16.58
CA GLN A 72 -10.90 -6.19 -16.66
C GLN A 72 -9.98 -7.15 -17.41
N SER A 73 -9.23 -6.65 -18.39
CA SER A 73 -8.09 -7.36 -18.98
C SER A 73 -6.81 -7.11 -18.19
N GLU A 74 -6.68 -5.92 -17.61
CA GLU A 74 -5.52 -5.47 -16.84
C GLU A 74 -5.93 -4.98 -15.46
N ALA A 75 -5.08 -5.23 -14.47
CA ALA A 75 -5.25 -4.76 -13.10
C ALA A 75 -3.93 -4.25 -12.53
N PHE A 76 -4.03 -3.48 -11.45
CA PHE A 76 -2.89 -3.13 -10.62
C PHE A 76 -2.85 -4.06 -9.40
N LEU A 77 -1.78 -4.83 -9.26
CA LEU A 77 -1.53 -5.71 -8.14
C LEU A 77 -0.58 -5.05 -7.15
N LYS A 78 -1.00 -4.97 -5.88
CA LYS A 78 -0.17 -4.50 -4.77
C LYS A 78 0.02 -5.65 -3.78
N MET A 79 1.23 -6.19 -3.68
CA MET A 79 1.57 -7.27 -2.75
C MET A 79 2.32 -6.75 -1.53
N PHE A 80 1.87 -7.13 -0.34
CA PHE A 80 2.48 -6.83 0.94
C PHE A 80 3.43 -7.97 1.34
N ASP A 81 4.57 -8.02 0.65
CA ASP A 81 5.57 -9.08 0.81
C ASP A 81 6.82 -8.56 1.54
N ARG A 82 7.02 -9.01 2.80
CA ARG A 82 8.13 -8.56 3.66
C ARG A 82 9.50 -8.75 3.04
N ARG A 83 9.65 -9.72 2.14
CA ARG A 83 10.93 -10.06 1.50
C ARG A 83 11.40 -8.95 0.54
N PHE A 84 10.47 -8.11 0.09
CA PHE A 84 10.70 -7.10 -0.94
C PHE A 84 10.36 -5.67 -0.46
N ALA A 85 10.18 -5.48 0.85
CA ALA A 85 9.86 -4.19 1.44
C ALA A 85 11.15 -3.35 1.60
N GLU A 86 11.70 -2.86 0.49
CA GLU A 86 13.03 -2.24 0.40
C GLU A 86 13.11 -0.95 1.24
N GLN A 87 12.11 -0.06 1.14
CA GLN A 87 12.17 1.23 1.84
C GLN A 87 12.01 1.10 3.35
N ILE A 88 11.06 0.31 3.85
CA ILE A 88 10.90 0.12 5.31
C ILE A 88 12.14 -0.53 5.92
N ARG A 89 12.81 -1.42 5.20
CA ARG A 89 14.09 -1.98 5.65
C ARG A 89 15.14 -0.88 5.79
N GLN A 90 15.29 -0.05 4.76
CA GLN A 90 16.22 1.08 4.78
C GLN A 90 15.92 2.06 5.92
N ASP A 91 14.66 2.45 6.08
CA ASP A 91 14.22 3.43 7.08
C ASP A 91 14.41 2.95 8.53
N ASN A 92 14.45 1.62 8.74
CA ASN A 92 14.60 1.00 10.06
C ASN A 92 15.99 0.32 10.23
N GLY A 93 16.93 0.51 9.30
CA GLY A 93 18.26 -0.11 9.38
C GLY A 93 18.26 -1.64 9.32
N ILE A 94 17.21 -2.26 8.78
CA ILE A 94 17.06 -3.71 8.69
C ILE A 94 17.77 -4.23 7.44
N ASP A 95 18.50 -5.34 7.58
CA ASP A 95 19.21 -5.98 6.48
C ASP A 95 18.28 -6.35 5.31
N THR A 96 18.86 -6.40 4.10
CA THR A 96 18.16 -6.91 2.93
C THR A 96 17.83 -8.38 3.12
N TRP A 97 16.64 -8.80 2.66
CA TRP A 97 16.21 -10.19 2.77
C TRP A 97 17.22 -11.16 2.15
N SER A 98 17.43 -12.30 2.82
CA SER A 98 18.25 -13.41 2.33
C SER A 98 17.63 -14.75 2.74
N ALA A 99 18.08 -15.84 2.12
CA ALA A 99 17.63 -17.19 2.48
C ALA A 99 17.99 -17.56 3.95
N ASP A 100 19.10 -17.06 4.48
CA ASP A 100 19.49 -17.26 5.89
C ASP A 100 18.52 -16.55 6.84
N ILE A 101 18.15 -15.30 6.52
CA ILE A 101 17.14 -14.54 7.28
C ILE A 101 15.79 -15.25 7.22
N GLU A 102 15.40 -15.76 6.04
CA GLU A 102 14.16 -16.54 5.88
C GLU A 102 14.16 -17.79 6.77
N GLN A 103 15.27 -18.51 6.82
CA GLN A 103 15.39 -19.70 7.65
C GLN A 103 15.31 -19.39 9.15
N LYS A 104 15.93 -18.28 9.59
CA LYS A 104 15.82 -17.79 10.97
C LYS A 104 14.38 -17.43 11.33
N PHE A 105 13.68 -16.73 10.43
CA PHE A 105 12.26 -16.40 10.60
C PHE A 105 11.38 -17.65 10.68
N LEU A 106 11.55 -18.62 9.77
CA LEU A 106 10.82 -19.89 9.81
C LEU A 106 11.09 -20.68 11.09
N THR A 107 12.32 -20.64 11.60
CA THR A 107 12.69 -21.29 12.87
C THR A 107 12.01 -20.61 14.06
N ALA A 108 11.94 -19.28 14.07
CA ALA A 108 11.24 -18.52 15.10
C ALA A 108 9.72 -18.72 15.07
N LEU A 109 9.13 -18.88 13.88
CA LEU A 109 7.74 -19.28 13.72
C LEU A 109 7.48 -20.68 14.28
N ALA A 110 8.32 -21.66 13.92
CA ALA A 110 8.14 -23.04 14.38
C ALA A 110 8.30 -23.19 15.91
N SER A 111 9.13 -22.35 16.54
CA SER A 111 9.36 -22.38 17.99
C SER A 111 8.36 -21.57 18.82
N GLY A 112 7.48 -20.78 18.19
CA GLY A 112 6.55 -19.87 18.88
C GLY A 112 7.18 -18.54 19.33
N LYS A 113 8.48 -18.33 19.10
CA LYS A 113 9.19 -17.09 19.43
C LYS A 113 8.58 -15.89 18.68
N ALA A 114 8.20 -16.09 17.42
CA ALA A 114 7.64 -15.03 16.58
C ALA A 114 6.33 -14.46 17.16
N GLU A 115 5.46 -15.32 17.68
CA GLU A 115 4.19 -14.92 18.26
C GLU A 115 4.36 -14.25 19.63
N GLU A 116 5.30 -14.73 20.44
CA GLU A 116 5.66 -14.08 21.70
C GLU A 116 6.15 -12.66 21.45
N PHE A 117 7.06 -12.49 20.48
CA PHE A 117 7.57 -11.18 20.09
C PHE A 117 6.45 -10.28 19.54
N LEU A 118 5.58 -10.80 18.67
CA LEU A 118 4.43 -10.05 18.15
C LEU A 118 3.50 -9.58 19.28
N CYS A 119 3.25 -10.43 20.28
CA CYS A 119 2.44 -10.09 21.44
C CYS A 119 3.07 -8.91 22.22
N LYS A 120 4.37 -8.95 22.48
CA LYS A 120 5.10 -7.84 23.11
C LYS A 120 5.00 -6.56 22.30
N LEU A 121 5.23 -6.64 20.99
CA LEU A 121 5.14 -5.50 20.07
C LEU A 121 3.76 -4.82 20.08
N GLN A 122 2.69 -5.57 20.30
CA GLN A 122 1.31 -5.05 20.30
C GLN A 122 0.83 -4.55 21.67
N THR A 123 1.32 -5.15 22.75
CA THR A 123 0.76 -4.94 24.11
C THR A 123 1.63 -4.05 24.98
N MET A 124 2.94 -4.01 24.75
CA MET A 124 3.86 -3.23 25.57
C MET A 124 4.00 -1.80 24.99
N PRO A 125 3.66 -0.76 25.77
CA PRO A 125 3.86 0.63 25.34
C PRO A 125 5.33 0.91 25.03
N ASN A 126 5.59 1.64 23.94
CA ASN A 126 6.93 2.04 23.49
C ASN A 126 7.92 0.88 23.20
N PHE A 127 7.47 -0.37 23.18
CA PHE A 127 8.34 -1.54 23.01
C PHE A 127 9.26 -1.44 21.79
N GLN A 128 8.71 -1.01 20.64
CA GLN A 128 9.52 -0.78 19.44
C GLN A 128 10.66 0.19 19.74
N ARG A 129 10.33 1.42 20.13
CA ARG A 129 11.31 2.49 20.36
C ARG A 129 12.36 2.10 21.40
N ASP A 130 11.95 1.33 22.41
CA ASP A 130 12.81 1.00 23.54
C ASP A 130 13.68 -0.25 23.28
N THR A 131 13.43 -1.03 22.22
CA THR A 131 14.14 -2.31 21.97
C THR A 131 14.59 -2.56 20.52
N GLU A 132 14.27 -1.67 19.57
CA GLU A 132 14.52 -1.90 18.13
C GLU A 132 15.99 -2.14 17.78
N ASP A 133 16.93 -1.56 18.54
CA ASP A 133 18.37 -1.76 18.35
C ASP A 133 18.86 -3.17 18.73
N ASP A 134 18.09 -3.92 19.53
CA ASP A 134 18.47 -5.23 20.07
C ASP A 134 17.83 -6.41 19.30
N TRP A 135 17.01 -6.12 18.28
CA TRP A 135 16.24 -7.15 17.58
C TRP A 135 17.13 -8.03 16.72
N ASP A 136 16.91 -9.34 16.81
CA ASP A 136 17.54 -10.28 15.89
C ASP A 136 16.87 -10.25 14.50
N ALA A 137 17.48 -10.96 13.54
CA ALA A 137 16.95 -11.01 12.18
C ALA A 137 15.51 -11.56 12.09
N ALA A 138 15.13 -12.51 12.95
CA ALA A 138 13.79 -13.09 12.92
C ALA A 138 12.75 -12.12 13.51
N GLU A 139 13.09 -11.43 14.59
CA GLU A 139 12.28 -10.38 15.23
C GLU A 139 12.02 -9.21 14.27
N ASN A 140 13.06 -8.79 13.53
CA ASN A 140 12.94 -7.82 12.45
C ASN A 140 11.95 -8.28 11.35
N GLU A 141 11.99 -9.55 10.93
CA GLU A 141 11.02 -10.08 9.95
C GLU A 141 9.59 -10.15 10.50
N VAL A 142 9.41 -10.44 11.79
CA VAL A 142 8.08 -10.38 12.45
C VAL A 142 7.55 -8.95 12.50
N TYR A 143 8.41 -7.98 12.83
CA TYR A 143 8.08 -6.56 12.80
C TYR A 143 7.62 -6.13 11.40
N LEU A 144 8.40 -6.48 10.36
CA LEU A 144 8.04 -6.18 8.97
C LEU A 144 6.70 -6.82 8.57
N ALA A 145 6.48 -8.10 8.90
CA ALA A 145 5.21 -8.78 8.66
C ALA A 145 4.04 -8.05 9.33
N ALA A 146 4.21 -7.63 10.59
CA ALA A 146 3.19 -6.93 11.36
C ALA A 146 2.88 -5.54 10.77
N LYS A 147 3.90 -4.77 10.39
CA LYS A 147 3.73 -3.45 9.76
C LYS A 147 3.03 -3.55 8.41
N LEU A 148 3.46 -4.48 7.56
CA LEU A 148 2.84 -4.71 6.25
C LEU A 148 1.38 -5.17 6.37
N ARG A 149 1.08 -6.03 7.35
CA ARG A 149 -0.30 -6.43 7.65
C ARG A 149 -1.16 -5.26 8.09
N LYS A 150 -0.61 -4.33 8.90
CA LYS A 150 -1.31 -3.10 9.27
C LYS A 150 -1.61 -2.25 8.03
N CYS A 151 -0.66 -2.12 7.10
CA CYS A 151 -0.86 -1.39 5.85
C CYS A 151 -1.94 -2.03 4.98
N PHE A 152 -1.86 -3.35 4.75
CA PHE A 152 -2.87 -4.11 4.03
C PHE A 152 -4.27 -3.93 4.62
N THR A 153 -4.40 -4.04 5.95
CA THR A 153 -5.68 -3.93 6.65
C THR A 153 -6.25 -2.51 6.55
N SER A 154 -5.39 -1.50 6.74
CA SER A 154 -5.80 -0.10 6.61
C SER A 154 -6.29 0.21 5.20
N GLU A 155 -5.53 -0.22 4.18
CA GLU A 155 -5.86 0.07 2.80
C GLU A 155 -7.19 -0.57 2.37
N ILE A 156 -7.44 -1.83 2.74
CA ILE A 156 -8.75 -2.48 2.51
C ILE A 156 -9.87 -1.76 3.25
N ALA A 157 -9.64 -1.35 4.50
CA ALA A 157 -10.64 -0.63 5.27
C ALA A 157 -11.00 0.71 4.61
N THR A 158 -10.01 1.45 4.10
CA THR A 158 -10.21 2.71 3.37
C THR A 158 -10.99 2.51 2.07
N TYR A 159 -10.62 1.52 1.25
CA TYR A 159 -11.41 1.21 0.05
C TYR A 159 -12.86 0.83 0.39
N ASN A 160 -13.06 0.04 1.44
CA ASN A 160 -14.41 -0.34 1.88
C ASN A 160 -15.22 0.83 2.43
N HIS A 161 -14.58 1.78 3.10
CA HIS A 161 -15.23 2.97 3.63
C HIS A 161 -15.62 3.95 2.51
N LEU A 162 -14.76 4.09 1.50
CA LEU A 162 -14.94 5.02 0.37
C LEU A 162 -15.56 4.37 -0.88
N ARG A 163 -16.46 3.38 -0.70
CA ARG A 163 -17.08 2.65 -1.83
C ARG A 163 -17.71 3.54 -2.89
N GLU A 164 -18.36 4.63 -2.48
CA GLU A 164 -19.06 5.55 -3.40
C GLU A 164 -18.11 6.36 -4.29
N TYR A 165 -16.83 6.45 -3.91
CA TYR A 165 -15.79 7.21 -4.59
C TYR A 165 -14.90 6.36 -5.51
N GLN A 166 -15.03 5.03 -5.42
CA GLN A 166 -14.29 4.08 -6.25
C GLN A 166 -14.64 4.25 -7.74
N GLY A 167 -13.60 4.35 -8.58
CA GLY A 167 -13.70 4.63 -10.01
C GLY A 167 -14.01 6.10 -10.34
N LYS A 168 -14.12 6.98 -9.34
CA LYS A 168 -14.34 8.42 -9.51
C LYS A 168 -13.12 9.24 -9.10
N VAL A 169 -12.65 9.02 -7.86
CA VAL A 169 -11.50 9.75 -7.30
C VAL A 169 -10.50 8.85 -6.59
N ILE A 170 -10.83 7.57 -6.40
CA ILE A 170 -9.92 6.52 -5.98
C ILE A 170 -10.12 5.30 -6.92
N PRO A 171 -9.12 4.43 -7.12
CA PRO A 171 -9.28 3.23 -7.94
C PRO A 171 -10.42 2.33 -7.45
N ARG A 172 -11.00 1.51 -8.34
CA ARG A 172 -11.88 0.43 -7.89
C ARG A 172 -11.07 -0.67 -7.20
N PHE A 173 -11.52 -1.08 -6.03
CA PHE A 173 -11.05 -2.28 -5.37
C PHE A 173 -11.70 -3.49 -6.02
N LEU A 174 -10.90 -4.37 -6.60
CA LEU A 174 -11.40 -5.54 -7.35
C LEU A 174 -11.47 -6.77 -6.45
N ALA A 175 -10.41 -7.05 -5.69
CA ALA A 175 -10.32 -8.21 -4.80
C ALA A 175 -9.15 -8.09 -3.81
N SER A 176 -9.25 -8.81 -2.69
CA SER A 176 -8.08 -9.18 -1.87
C SER A 176 -7.58 -10.57 -2.31
N VAL A 177 -6.26 -10.73 -2.32
CA VAL A 177 -5.59 -11.92 -2.82
C VAL A 177 -4.51 -12.39 -1.85
N VAL A 178 -4.20 -13.68 -1.91
CA VAL A 178 -3.04 -14.29 -1.24
C VAL A 178 -2.21 -15.01 -2.28
N LEU A 179 -0.89 -14.86 -2.19
CA LEU A 179 0.03 -15.62 -3.04
C LEU A 179 -0.03 -17.09 -2.66
N ASP A 180 -0.29 -17.96 -3.63
CA ASP A 180 -0.31 -19.41 -3.41
C ASP A 180 1.13 -19.94 -3.34
N MET A 181 1.75 -19.80 -2.17
CA MET A 181 3.02 -20.44 -1.89
C MET A 181 2.74 -21.89 -1.49
N LEU A 182 3.21 -22.84 -2.31
CA LEU A 182 3.11 -24.28 -2.07
C LEU A 182 3.37 -24.57 -0.59
N SER A 183 2.33 -25.10 0.05
CA SER A 183 2.26 -25.28 1.49
C SER A 183 3.49 -26.04 1.99
N SER A 184 4.34 -25.37 2.76
CA SER A 184 5.28 -26.06 3.64
C SER A 184 4.44 -26.95 4.56
N ASN A 185 4.69 -28.26 4.52
CA ASN A 185 3.96 -29.32 5.22
C ASN A 185 4.02 -29.26 6.76
N ALA A 186 4.35 -28.11 7.35
CA ALA A 186 4.28 -27.90 8.78
C ALA A 186 2.87 -27.46 9.18
N ALA A 187 2.28 -28.13 10.17
CA ALA A 187 1.02 -27.75 10.78
C ALA A 187 1.19 -26.45 11.59
N LEU A 188 1.33 -25.32 10.88
CA LEU A 188 1.40 -23.99 11.48
C LEU A 188 0.04 -23.64 12.09
N THR A 189 0.05 -23.01 13.26
CA THR A 189 -1.15 -22.43 13.87
C THR A 189 -1.72 -21.33 12.98
N THR A 190 -2.99 -20.95 13.18
CA THR A 190 -3.61 -19.86 12.42
C THR A 190 -2.80 -18.57 12.49
N GLN A 191 -2.24 -18.22 13.66
CA GLN A 191 -1.45 -17.00 13.84
C GLN A 191 -0.10 -17.06 13.10
N GLN A 192 0.56 -18.22 13.09
CA GLN A 192 1.78 -18.44 12.32
C GLN A 192 1.53 -18.35 10.82
N GLN A 193 0.41 -18.92 10.36
CA GLN A 193 0.02 -18.80 8.96
C GLN A 193 -0.23 -17.34 8.56
N GLU A 194 -0.87 -16.54 9.42
CA GLU A 194 -1.08 -15.11 9.14
C GLU A 194 0.22 -14.32 9.05
N LEU A 195 1.26 -14.68 9.83
CA LEU A 195 2.58 -14.06 9.73
C LEU A 195 3.34 -14.49 8.47
N TYR A 196 3.07 -15.69 7.96
CA TYR A 196 3.74 -16.24 6.79
C TYR A 196 3.06 -15.88 5.47
N LYS A 197 1.74 -15.63 5.45
CA LYS A 197 0.98 -15.34 4.23
C LYS A 197 1.43 -14.03 3.57
N GLN A 198 1.69 -14.09 2.26
CA GLN A 198 1.83 -12.89 1.43
C GLN A 198 0.46 -12.45 0.92
N GLN A 199 -0.06 -11.38 1.51
CA GLN A 199 -1.36 -10.82 1.15
C GLN A 199 -1.19 -9.69 0.13
N GLY A 200 -2.23 -9.43 -0.65
CA GLY A 200 -2.25 -8.35 -1.62
C GLY A 200 -3.65 -7.92 -1.99
N ILE A 201 -3.72 -6.86 -2.79
CA ILE A 201 -4.96 -6.31 -3.32
C ILE A 201 -4.83 -6.13 -4.83
N LEU A 202 -5.95 -6.38 -5.52
CA LEU A 202 -6.14 -6.06 -6.92
C LEU A 202 -6.99 -4.80 -7.02
N LEU A 203 -6.47 -3.85 -7.78
CA LEU A 203 -7.08 -2.54 -8.01
C LEU A 203 -7.28 -2.33 -9.51
N GLN A 204 -8.20 -1.43 -9.85
CA GLN A 204 -8.33 -0.90 -11.20
C GLN A 204 -6.97 -0.39 -11.70
N TYR A 205 -6.57 -0.85 -12.88
CA TYR A 205 -5.43 -0.26 -13.56
C TYR A 205 -5.78 1.14 -14.07
N LEU A 206 -4.91 2.11 -13.80
CA LEU A 206 -5.08 3.49 -14.22
C LEU A 206 -3.99 3.82 -15.27
N PRO A 207 -4.35 3.98 -16.56
CA PRO A 207 -3.40 4.30 -17.63
C PRO A 207 -3.07 5.80 -17.61
N GLY A 208 -2.36 6.24 -16.57
CA GLY A 208 -2.02 7.64 -16.32
C GLY A 208 -0.57 7.84 -15.89
N PHE A 209 -0.27 9.07 -15.49
CA PHE A 209 1.04 9.47 -14.97
C PHE A 209 0.90 10.04 -13.55
N SER A 210 2.01 10.09 -12.82
CA SER A 210 2.04 10.64 -11.46
C SER A 210 1.80 12.15 -11.48
N LEU A 211 1.06 12.69 -10.50
CA LEU A 211 0.97 14.14 -10.32
C LEU A 211 2.36 14.78 -10.11
N SER A 212 3.34 14.02 -9.63
CA SER A 212 4.72 14.49 -9.51
C SER A 212 5.40 14.85 -10.82
N THR A 213 4.97 14.26 -11.94
CA THR A 213 5.50 14.48 -13.30
C THR A 213 4.52 15.29 -14.17
N LEU A 214 3.62 16.04 -13.55
CA LEU A 214 2.55 16.79 -14.24
C LEU A 214 3.06 17.67 -15.37
N ALA A 215 4.15 18.41 -15.12
CA ALA A 215 4.69 19.38 -16.07
C ALA A 215 5.21 18.74 -17.38
N ASP A 216 5.59 17.46 -17.33
CA ASP A 216 6.12 16.73 -18.48
C ASP A 216 5.03 16.05 -19.32
N ASN A 217 3.81 15.91 -18.78
CA ASN A 217 2.78 15.02 -19.33
C ASN A 217 1.42 15.70 -19.62
N ALA A 218 1.22 16.95 -19.20
CA ALA A 218 -0.02 17.69 -19.43
C ALA A 218 0.25 19.14 -19.85
N PRO A 219 -0.62 19.78 -20.65
CA PRO A 219 -0.49 21.18 -21.02
C PRO A 219 -0.71 22.08 -19.81
N GLU A 220 0.03 23.18 -19.75
CA GLU A 220 -0.02 24.17 -18.65
C GLU A 220 -1.43 24.64 -18.31
N SER A 221 -2.29 24.81 -19.33
CA SER A 221 -3.69 25.22 -19.17
C SER A 221 -4.53 24.29 -18.29
N SER A 222 -4.09 23.05 -18.07
CA SER A 222 -4.79 22.05 -17.25
C SER A 222 -4.26 21.93 -15.82
N TRP A 223 -3.07 22.47 -15.52
CA TRP A 223 -2.36 22.17 -14.28
C TRP A 223 -3.11 22.62 -13.03
N GLN A 224 -3.72 23.81 -13.06
CA GLN A 224 -4.52 24.31 -11.94
C GLN A 224 -5.68 23.36 -11.62
N ALA A 225 -6.48 23.00 -12.64
CA ALA A 225 -7.64 22.13 -12.45
C ALA A 225 -7.25 20.72 -11.96
N ILE A 226 -6.10 20.20 -12.37
CA ILE A 226 -5.59 18.91 -11.91
C ILE A 226 -5.19 18.98 -10.43
N VAL A 227 -4.48 20.03 -10.01
CA VAL A 227 -4.07 20.18 -8.60
C VAL A 227 -5.29 20.45 -7.70
N ASP A 228 -6.26 21.24 -8.17
CA ASP A 228 -7.51 21.50 -7.44
C ASP A 228 -8.30 20.20 -7.23
N GLN A 229 -8.36 19.32 -8.25
CA GLN A 229 -8.93 17.98 -8.09
C GLN A 229 -8.20 17.19 -7.01
N ALA A 230 -6.86 17.15 -7.01
CA ALA A 230 -6.09 16.41 -6.00
C ALA A 230 -6.39 16.90 -4.57
N ILE A 231 -6.47 18.21 -4.36
CA ILE A 231 -6.84 18.82 -3.08
C ILE A 231 -8.26 18.43 -2.68
N GLN A 232 -9.21 18.43 -3.62
CA GLN A 232 -10.58 18.02 -3.34
C GLN A 232 -10.67 16.55 -2.90
N ILE A 233 -9.80 15.67 -3.39
CA ILE A 233 -9.74 14.27 -2.93
C ILE A 233 -9.26 14.20 -1.47
N VAL A 234 -8.31 15.03 -1.07
CA VAL A 234 -7.88 15.15 0.33
C VAL A 234 -9.05 15.60 1.21
N HIS A 235 -9.88 16.54 0.75
CA HIS A 235 -11.09 16.92 1.47
C HIS A 235 -12.07 15.75 1.64
N VAL A 236 -12.24 14.91 0.61
CA VAL A 236 -13.07 13.69 0.72
C VAL A 236 -12.59 12.80 1.85
N LEU A 237 -11.27 12.57 1.99
CA LEU A 237 -10.73 11.79 3.12
C LEU A 237 -11.07 12.46 4.46
N GLY A 238 -10.88 13.78 4.57
CA GLY A 238 -11.21 14.54 5.78
C GLY A 238 -12.69 14.48 6.16
N ASP A 239 -13.59 14.55 5.17
CA ASP A 239 -15.05 14.49 5.36
C ASP A 239 -15.54 13.10 5.78
N HIS A 240 -14.70 12.07 5.63
CA HIS A 240 -14.98 10.68 6.00
C HIS A 240 -14.14 10.21 7.20
N ASP A 241 -13.67 11.16 8.02
CA ASP A 241 -12.89 10.86 9.24
C ASP A 241 -11.64 9.99 8.97
N ILE A 242 -11.00 10.20 7.82
CA ILE A 242 -9.75 9.54 7.43
C ILE A 242 -8.60 10.55 7.50
N LEU A 243 -7.50 10.10 8.10
CA LEU A 243 -6.20 10.76 8.08
C LEU A 243 -5.25 9.85 7.31
N ASN A 244 -4.64 10.34 6.23
CA ASN A 244 -3.58 9.64 5.52
C ASN A 244 -2.22 10.26 5.84
N ALA A 245 -1.31 9.44 6.39
CA ALA A 245 0.03 9.91 6.75
C ALA A 245 1.00 10.02 5.55
N ASP A 246 0.60 9.54 4.36
CA ASP A 246 1.43 9.49 3.15
C ASP A 246 0.79 10.25 1.98
N VAL A 247 0.24 11.44 2.25
CA VAL A 247 -0.23 12.34 1.19
C VAL A 247 0.97 13.01 0.54
N ARG A 248 1.17 12.73 -0.75
CA ARG A 248 2.22 13.33 -1.58
C ARG A 248 1.84 13.22 -3.06
N PRO A 249 2.35 14.10 -3.95
CA PRO A 249 1.99 14.07 -5.36
C PRO A 249 2.24 12.72 -6.06
N ASP A 250 3.21 11.94 -5.60
CA ASP A 250 3.50 10.62 -6.17
C ASP A 250 2.39 9.58 -5.92
N ASN A 251 1.53 9.83 -4.93
CA ASN A 251 0.38 8.98 -4.59
C ASN A 251 -0.92 9.48 -5.27
N PHE A 252 -0.78 10.26 -6.36
CA PHE A 252 -1.90 10.63 -7.23
C PHE A 252 -1.58 10.26 -8.67
N ILE A 253 -2.52 9.59 -9.34
CA ILE A 253 -2.46 9.27 -10.76
C ILE A 253 -3.42 10.18 -11.53
N VAL A 254 -2.89 10.87 -12.53
CA VAL A 254 -3.62 11.70 -13.47
C VAL A 254 -3.87 10.89 -14.73
N VAL A 255 -5.14 10.62 -15.02
CA VAL A 255 -5.57 9.84 -16.19
C VAL A 255 -6.14 10.79 -17.24
N PRO A 256 -5.56 10.84 -18.45
CA PRO A 256 -6.16 11.56 -19.58
C PRO A 256 -7.52 10.96 -19.93
N LYS A 257 -8.53 11.82 -20.10
CA LYS A 257 -9.88 11.43 -20.50
C LYS A 257 -10.40 12.43 -21.51
N ASP A 258 -10.36 12.05 -22.79
CA ASP A 258 -10.63 12.92 -23.93
C ASP A 258 -9.77 14.20 -23.83
N ASP A 259 -10.39 15.39 -23.85
CA ASP A 259 -9.72 16.69 -23.70
C ASP A 259 -9.55 17.13 -22.23
N THR A 260 -9.76 16.23 -21.28
CA THR A 260 -9.72 16.52 -19.83
C THR A 260 -8.83 15.54 -19.07
N TYR A 261 -8.69 15.76 -17.76
CA TYR A 261 -7.92 14.90 -16.87
C TYR A 261 -8.74 14.55 -15.64
N GLN A 262 -8.67 13.27 -15.26
CA GLN A 262 -9.28 12.76 -14.03
C GLN A 262 -8.17 12.34 -13.06
N VAL A 263 -8.24 12.85 -11.83
CA VAL A 263 -7.25 12.56 -10.79
C VAL A 263 -7.76 11.47 -9.86
N PHE A 264 -6.87 10.53 -9.54
CA PHE A 264 -7.12 9.46 -8.59
C PHE A 264 -6.07 9.49 -7.49
N MET A 265 -6.49 9.47 -6.23
CA MET A 265 -5.58 9.17 -5.14
C MET A 265 -5.39 7.66 -5.02
N ILE A 266 -4.14 7.25 -4.85
CA ILE A 266 -3.74 5.87 -4.62
C ILE A 266 -3.00 5.78 -3.28
N ASP A 267 -2.71 4.54 -2.87
CA ASP A 267 -1.95 4.22 -1.67
C ASP A 267 -2.61 4.69 -0.37
N PHE A 268 -3.41 3.79 0.22
CA PHE A 268 -4.05 4.00 1.52
C PHE A 268 -3.43 3.18 2.65
N GLY A 269 -2.22 2.64 2.44
CA GLY A 269 -1.55 1.78 3.42
C GLY A 269 -1.22 2.49 4.74
N GLN A 270 -1.18 3.82 4.74
CA GLN A 270 -0.90 4.64 5.92
C GLN A 270 -2.11 5.47 6.38
N CYS A 271 -3.32 5.07 5.98
CA CYS A 271 -4.53 5.66 6.54
C CYS A 271 -4.75 5.24 8.00
N ARG A 272 -5.42 6.10 8.76
CA ARG A 272 -6.12 5.74 9.98
C ARG A 272 -7.49 6.39 9.99
N PHE A 273 -8.44 5.74 10.65
CA PHE A 273 -9.74 6.30 10.94
C PHE A 273 -9.69 7.06 12.26
N ARG A 274 -10.53 8.08 12.38
CA ARG A 274 -10.84 8.70 13.67
C ARG A 274 -11.43 7.64 14.60
N ARG A 275 -10.99 7.63 15.86
CA ARG A 275 -11.54 6.69 16.85
C ARG A 275 -12.81 7.27 17.47
N GLU A 276 -13.70 6.39 17.93
CA GLU A 276 -14.93 6.79 18.62
C GLU A 276 -14.66 7.60 19.90
N ASP A 277 -13.54 7.34 20.56
CA ASP A 277 -13.08 8.03 21.77
C ASP A 277 -12.16 9.24 21.49
N GLU A 278 -11.82 9.51 20.23
CA GLU A 278 -10.93 10.62 19.85
C GLU A 278 -11.70 11.94 19.80
N SER A 279 -11.34 12.88 20.69
CA SER A 279 -11.98 14.19 20.76
C SER A 279 -11.74 15.02 19.50
N ASP A 280 -12.61 16.01 19.23
CA ASP A 280 -12.43 16.94 18.11
C ASP A 280 -11.08 17.66 18.16
N ALA A 281 -10.59 17.95 19.38
CA ALA A 281 -9.30 18.60 19.58
C ALA A 281 -8.12 17.68 19.23
N GLU A 282 -8.18 16.40 19.59
CA GLU A 282 -7.14 15.43 19.23
C GLU A 282 -7.14 15.16 17.72
N TRP A 283 -8.32 14.93 17.15
CA TRP A 283 -8.47 14.70 15.71
C TRP A 283 -8.05 15.93 14.89
N GLY A 284 -8.54 17.11 15.27
CA GLY A 284 -8.19 18.38 14.63
C GLY A 284 -6.69 18.67 14.69
N ARG A 285 -6.05 18.43 15.84
CA ARG A 285 -4.59 18.53 15.97
C ARG A 285 -3.85 17.54 15.07
N ALA A 286 -4.34 16.31 14.95
CA ALA A 286 -3.72 15.33 14.07
C ALA A 286 -3.83 15.72 12.59
N LYS A 287 -5.00 16.19 12.15
CA LYS A 287 -5.21 16.69 10.77
C LYS A 287 -4.37 17.94 10.49
N TRP A 288 -4.31 18.88 11.44
CA TRP A 288 -3.45 20.07 11.35
C TRP A 288 -1.97 19.69 11.22
N ARG A 289 -1.46 18.82 12.09
CA ARG A 289 -0.04 18.42 12.10
C ARG A 289 0.36 17.69 10.82
N GLN A 290 -0.55 16.90 10.24
CA GLN A 290 -0.29 16.17 9.02
C GLN A 290 -0.29 17.08 7.78
N ASP A 291 -1.11 18.14 7.77
CA ASP A 291 -1.26 19.11 6.68
C ASP A 291 -1.37 18.45 5.28
N GLU A 292 -2.33 17.52 5.14
CA GLU A 292 -2.52 16.75 3.89
C GLU A 292 -2.79 17.66 2.68
N GLU A 293 -3.51 18.77 2.88
CA GLU A 293 -3.74 19.78 1.84
C GLU A 293 -2.43 20.45 1.43
N GLY A 294 -1.61 20.89 2.39
CA GLY A 294 -0.32 21.50 2.13
C GLY A 294 0.68 20.54 1.47
N ALA A 295 0.64 19.26 1.84
CA ALA A 295 1.47 18.21 1.24
C ALA A 295 1.23 18.03 -0.27
N VAL A 296 0.06 18.41 -0.78
CA VAL A 296 -0.21 18.53 -2.22
C VAL A 296 0.01 19.96 -2.70
N GLY A 297 -0.74 20.92 -2.15
CA GLY A 297 -0.84 22.28 -2.66
C GLY A 297 0.47 23.05 -2.61
N TYR A 298 1.16 23.09 -1.45
CA TYR A 298 2.45 23.79 -1.36
C TYR A 298 3.55 23.09 -2.15
N VAL A 299 3.55 21.76 -2.15
CA VAL A 299 4.54 20.98 -2.91
C VAL A 299 4.37 21.21 -4.40
N MET A 300 3.15 21.15 -4.93
CA MET A 300 2.87 21.40 -6.34
C MET A 300 3.11 22.87 -6.71
N LYS A 301 2.75 23.82 -5.85
CA LYS A 301 3.08 25.25 -6.04
C LYS A 301 4.58 25.46 -6.19
N SER A 302 5.39 24.85 -5.31
CA SER A 302 6.85 24.91 -5.36
C SER A 302 7.42 24.26 -6.62
N ARG A 303 6.91 23.10 -7.03
CA ARG A 303 7.37 22.38 -8.23
C ARG A 303 7.03 23.13 -9.52
N LEU A 304 5.79 23.58 -9.69
CA LEU A 304 5.34 24.26 -10.90
C LEU A 304 5.96 25.65 -11.05
N LYS A 305 6.26 26.34 -9.93
CA LYS A 305 7.01 27.61 -9.96
C LYS A 305 8.38 27.46 -10.61
N LYS A 306 9.05 26.31 -10.48
CA LYS A 306 10.37 26.06 -11.10
C LYS A 306 10.31 26.01 -12.63
N VAL A 307 9.16 25.71 -13.20
CA VAL A 307 8.92 25.70 -14.65
C VAL A 307 8.17 26.94 -15.13
N GLY A 308 8.06 27.98 -14.29
CA GLY A 308 7.49 29.27 -14.66
C GLY A 308 5.98 29.42 -14.45
N PHE A 309 5.31 28.41 -13.86
CA PHE A 309 3.87 28.47 -13.61
C PHE A 309 3.54 28.88 -12.18
N GLU A 310 2.63 29.84 -12.05
CA GLU A 310 2.15 30.32 -10.75
C GLU A 310 0.83 29.65 -10.37
N LEU A 311 0.93 28.56 -9.60
CA LEU A 311 -0.23 27.87 -9.05
C LEU A 311 -0.93 28.73 -7.98
N LYS A 312 -2.25 28.92 -8.16
CA LYS A 312 -3.11 29.55 -7.16
C LYS A 312 -3.57 28.49 -6.18
N PHE A 313 -2.88 28.40 -5.05
CA PHE A 313 -3.25 27.54 -3.93
C PHE A 313 -3.45 28.39 -2.68
N GLU A 314 -4.65 28.28 -2.11
CA GLU A 314 -5.04 28.84 -0.82
C GLU A 314 -5.52 27.66 0.04
N PRO A 315 -4.87 27.39 1.20
CA PRO A 315 -5.30 26.30 2.07
C PRO A 315 -6.68 26.61 2.66
N SER A 316 -7.46 25.56 2.95
CA SER A 316 -8.83 25.71 3.45
C SER A 316 -8.91 26.25 4.88
N TRP A 317 -7.80 26.15 5.62
CA TRP A 317 -7.70 26.45 7.06
C TRP A 317 -8.71 25.67 7.94
N ARG A 318 -9.28 24.58 7.42
CA ARG A 318 -10.32 23.78 8.11
C ARG A 318 -9.90 23.31 9.50
N TYR A 319 -8.60 23.11 9.73
CA TYR A 319 -8.07 22.64 11.01
C TYR A 319 -7.33 23.71 11.83
N LEU A 320 -7.38 24.98 11.41
CA LEU A 320 -6.66 26.09 12.07
C LEU A 320 -7.08 26.28 13.54
N ALA A 321 -8.35 26.02 13.86
CA ALA A 321 -8.86 26.12 15.23
C ALA A 321 -8.16 25.17 16.23
N TRP A 322 -7.42 24.18 15.73
CA TRP A 322 -6.66 23.20 16.52
C TRP A 322 -5.15 23.29 16.28
N ALA A 323 -4.67 24.38 15.66
CA ALA A 323 -3.25 24.68 15.64
C ALA A 323 -2.73 24.83 17.09
N PRO A 324 -1.48 24.43 17.38
CA PRO A 324 -0.89 24.69 18.69
C PRO A 324 -0.92 26.19 18.99
N GLY A 325 -1.31 26.54 20.21
CA GLY A 325 -1.23 27.92 20.69
C GLY A 325 0.23 28.36 20.87
N GLU A 326 0.47 29.66 21.11
CA GLU A 326 1.82 30.16 21.44
C GLU A 326 2.41 29.54 22.72
N ASP A 327 1.59 28.83 23.52
CA ASP A 327 1.94 28.22 24.81
C ASP A 327 1.94 26.67 24.81
N ASP A 328 1.80 26.00 23.64
CA ASP A 328 1.83 24.51 23.52
C ASP A 328 3.19 23.94 23.10
#